data_AF-A0A1H4Q2C9-F1
#
_entry.id   AF-A0A1H4Q2C9-F1
#
_cell.length_a   1.000
_cell.length_b   1.000
_cell.length_c   1.000
_cell.angle_alpha   90.00
_cell.angle_beta   90.00
_cell.angle_gamma   90.00
#
_symmetry.space_group_name_H-M   'P 1'
#
loop_
_entity.id
_entity.type
_entity.pdbx_description
1 polymer ?
#
loop_
_entity_poly.entity_id
_entity_poly.type
_entity_poly.pdbx_seq_one_letter_code
_entity_poly.pdbx_strand_id
1 'polypeptide(L)'
;MREQRVTEWDGVTLRSSLKPRFAQARDRLADAARDGDWAAVEDVLAERPEWVNCPRLEGRSGYTPLHQAAWHGAGAATVEGLLARGALRTLRMGDGERAADIAARRGHHRLAELLRPVVRHPVPPAEIALLQEHLNRLIRHRAALEGGSDLATRHALWLPEVEALTELDHPVCWFPVPGMYGGFQITLDGRELTVDSWIRVIGGSERTDRVTPAGVRLQEGEPLL
;
A
#
# COMPACT_ATOMS: atom_id res chain seq x y z
N MET A 1 -5.16 10.71 -24.24
CA MET A 1 -5.37 9.75 -23.14
C MET A 1 -4.22 9.90 -22.17
N ARG A 2 -4.45 10.41 -20.96
CA ARG A 2 -3.43 10.33 -19.90
C ARG A 2 -3.40 8.86 -19.47
N GLU A 3 -2.27 8.19 -19.62
CA GLU A 3 -2.06 6.89 -18.97
C GLU A 3 -2.40 7.08 -17.49
N GLN A 4 -3.47 6.44 -17.04
CA GLN A 4 -3.89 6.52 -15.64
C GLN A 4 -2.82 5.81 -14.82
N ARG A 5 -2.08 6.56 -14.00
CA ARG A 5 -1.10 5.98 -13.09
C ARG A 5 -1.84 5.12 -12.07
N VAL A 6 -1.66 3.80 -12.18
CA VAL A 6 -2.04 2.86 -11.11
C VAL A 6 -1.15 3.13 -9.90
N THR A 7 -1.75 3.24 -8.71
CA THR A 7 -0.98 3.38 -7.46
C THR A 7 -0.26 2.08 -7.19
N GLU A 8 1.07 2.11 -7.08
CA GLU A 8 1.83 0.94 -6.66
C GLU A 8 1.80 0.79 -5.14
N TRP A 9 1.49 -0.40 -4.67
CA TRP A 9 1.61 -0.82 -3.28
C TRP A 9 2.91 -1.62 -3.11
N ASP A 10 4.00 -0.95 -2.77
CA ASP A 10 5.24 -1.66 -2.42
C ASP A 10 5.13 -2.23 -1.01
N GLY A 11 4.79 -3.52 -0.94
CA GLY A 11 4.66 -4.28 0.31
C GLY A 11 5.96 -4.90 0.82
N VAL A 12 7.12 -4.57 0.26
CA VAL A 12 8.39 -5.18 0.70
C VAL A 12 8.79 -4.64 2.07
N THR A 13 9.02 -5.55 3.02
CA THR A 13 9.41 -5.21 4.40
C THR A 13 10.82 -5.66 4.75
N LEU A 14 11.37 -6.65 4.05
CA LEU A 14 12.70 -7.22 4.35
C LEU A 14 13.78 -6.64 3.44
N ARG A 15 14.93 -6.30 4.02
CA ARG A 15 16.09 -5.81 3.24
C ARG A 15 16.58 -6.86 2.24
N SER A 16 16.52 -8.12 2.62
CA SER A 16 16.92 -9.27 1.79
C SER A 16 16.09 -9.45 0.51
N SER A 17 14.91 -8.82 0.45
CA SER A 17 14.04 -8.85 -0.73
C SER A 17 14.38 -7.76 -1.76
N LEU A 18 15.32 -6.87 -1.44
CA LEU A 18 15.76 -5.77 -2.29
C LEU A 18 17.25 -5.90 -2.66
N LYS A 19 17.64 -5.26 -3.77
CA LYS A 19 19.06 -5.05 -4.03
C LYS A 19 19.66 -4.14 -2.95
N PRO A 20 20.93 -4.33 -2.53
CA PRO A 20 21.52 -3.56 -1.42
C PRO A 20 21.36 -2.04 -1.53
N ARG A 21 21.56 -1.49 -2.73
CA ARG A 21 21.38 -0.05 -2.99
C ARG A 21 19.94 0.45 -2.73
N PHE A 22 18.94 -0.37 -3.04
CA PHE A 22 17.53 -0.01 -2.82
C PHE A 22 17.14 -0.16 -1.35
N ALA A 23 17.66 -1.18 -0.66
CA ALA A 23 17.51 -1.30 0.78
C ALA A 23 18.13 -0.08 1.51
N GLN A 24 19.33 0.34 1.10
CA GLN A 24 19.98 1.53 1.65
C GLN A 24 19.18 2.82 1.37
N ALA A 25 18.65 3.00 0.16
CA ALA A 25 17.83 4.15 -0.18
C ALA A 25 16.48 4.16 0.59
N ARG A 26 15.85 2.98 0.77
CA ARG A 26 14.67 2.80 1.63
C ARG A 26 14.94 3.18 3.07
N ASP A 27 16.08 2.77 3.62
CA ASP A 27 16.50 3.15 4.96
C ASP A 27 16.74 4.64 5.07
N ARG A 28 17.40 5.24 4.07
CA ARG A 28 17.61 6.69 4.00
C ARG A 28 16.29 7.46 4.01
N LEU A 29 15.27 7.02 3.28
CA LEU A 29 13.94 7.63 3.31
C LEU A 29 13.35 7.60 4.72
N ALA A 30 13.39 6.45 5.38
CA ALA A 30 12.84 6.28 6.72
C ALA A 30 13.60 7.09 7.77
N ASP A 31 14.93 7.12 7.69
CA ASP A 31 15.79 7.90 8.59
C ASP A 31 15.60 9.40 8.40
N ALA A 32 15.56 9.88 7.15
CA ALA A 32 15.29 11.28 6.85
C ALA A 32 13.92 11.73 7.37
N ALA A 33 12.87 10.94 7.14
CA ALA A 33 11.54 11.25 7.66
C ALA A 33 11.50 11.24 9.19
N ARG A 34 12.16 10.27 9.85
CA ARG A 34 12.28 10.21 11.31
C ARG A 34 12.99 11.45 11.86
N ASP A 35 14.03 11.93 11.19
CA ASP A 35 14.86 13.04 11.65
C ASP A 35 14.31 14.42 11.23
N GLY A 36 13.22 14.44 10.44
CA GLY A 36 12.60 15.67 9.94
C GLY A 36 13.37 16.34 8.79
N ASP A 37 14.28 15.60 8.14
CA ASP A 37 15.02 16.06 6.96
C ASP A 37 14.13 15.91 5.70
N TRP A 38 13.20 16.84 5.54
CA TRP A 38 12.23 16.81 4.44
C TRP A 38 12.87 17.01 3.06
N ALA A 39 14.02 17.68 2.98
CA ALA A 39 14.76 17.82 1.73
C ALA A 39 15.29 16.46 1.26
N ALA A 40 15.91 15.69 2.16
CA ALA A 40 16.35 14.33 1.82
C ALA A 40 15.18 13.37 1.54
N VAL A 41 14.03 13.55 2.20
CA VAL A 41 12.79 12.82 1.85
C VAL A 41 12.36 13.14 0.41
N GLU A 42 12.34 14.41 0.03
CA GLU A 42 11.99 14.84 -1.32
C GLU A 42 12.95 14.29 -2.38
N ASP A 43 14.26 14.30 -2.12
CA ASP A 43 15.27 13.74 -3.02
C ASP A 43 15.02 12.25 -3.30
N VAL A 44 14.81 11.45 -2.25
CA VAL A 44 14.57 10.01 -2.42
C VAL A 44 13.26 9.75 -3.15
N LEU A 45 12.19 10.49 -2.83
CA LEU A 45 10.89 10.34 -3.48
C LEU A 45 10.84 10.93 -4.90
N ALA A 46 11.77 11.81 -5.28
CA ALA A 46 11.91 12.25 -6.66
C ALA A 46 12.42 11.11 -7.56
N GLU A 47 13.33 10.28 -7.03
CA GLU A 47 13.83 9.09 -7.74
C GLU A 47 12.86 7.91 -7.68
N ARG A 48 12.18 7.74 -6.54
CA ARG A 48 11.32 6.58 -6.22
C ARG A 48 9.98 7.03 -5.62
N PRO A 49 9.08 7.65 -6.41
CA PRO A 49 7.82 8.20 -5.91
C PRO A 49 6.88 7.14 -5.29
N GLU A 50 6.93 5.89 -5.77
CA GLU A 50 6.14 4.77 -5.26
C GLU A 50 6.46 4.38 -3.81
N TRP A 51 7.54 4.94 -3.25
CA TRP A 51 7.96 4.67 -1.88
C TRP A 51 7.31 5.57 -0.82
N VAL A 52 6.50 6.54 -1.24
CA VAL A 52 5.88 7.56 -0.37
C VAL A 52 5.06 6.99 0.79
N ASN A 53 4.49 5.79 0.62
CA ASN A 53 3.60 5.15 1.59
C ASN A 53 4.28 4.10 2.47
N CYS A 54 5.55 3.79 2.27
CA CYS A 54 6.09 2.60 2.92
C CYS A 54 6.75 2.93 4.25
N PRO A 55 6.63 2.00 5.21
CA PRO A 55 7.33 2.10 6.48
C PRO A 55 8.80 1.71 6.37
N ARG A 56 9.53 1.83 7.48
CA ARG A 56 10.90 1.36 7.59
C ARG A 56 10.99 -0.17 7.39
N LEU A 57 11.96 -0.61 6.58
CA LEU A 57 12.29 -2.03 6.43
C LEU A 57 12.68 -2.65 7.78
N GLU A 58 12.05 -3.79 8.08
CA GLU A 58 12.19 -4.54 9.34
C GLU A 58 11.85 -3.70 10.58
N GLY A 59 11.17 -2.56 10.39
CA GLY A 59 10.67 -1.70 11.46
C GLY A 59 9.34 -2.21 12.00
N ARG A 60 9.15 -2.18 13.32
CA ARG A 60 7.91 -2.63 13.97
C ARG A 60 6.85 -1.54 14.11
N SER A 61 7.21 -0.27 13.91
CA SER A 61 6.31 0.84 14.21
C SER A 61 5.29 1.09 13.11
N GLY A 62 5.59 0.80 11.83
CA GLY A 62 4.70 1.10 10.70
C GLY A 62 4.64 2.58 10.32
N TYR A 63 5.54 3.43 10.83
CA TYR A 63 5.57 4.85 10.45
C TYR A 63 5.93 5.03 8.98
N THR A 64 5.02 5.63 8.22
CA THR A 64 5.28 6.15 6.87
C THR A 64 5.79 7.60 6.95
N PRO A 65 6.33 8.17 5.84
CA PRO A 65 6.68 9.60 5.79
C PRO A 65 5.55 10.53 6.26
N LEU A 66 4.28 10.23 5.96
CA LEU A 66 3.16 11.06 6.38
C LEU A 66 2.91 11.01 7.90
N HIS A 67 3.09 9.84 8.53
CA HIS A 67 3.03 9.71 9.99
C HIS A 67 4.16 10.50 10.67
N GLN A 68 5.37 10.50 10.10
CA GLN A 68 6.48 11.30 10.61
C GLN A 68 6.21 12.80 10.46
N ALA A 69 5.66 13.24 9.32
CA ALA A 69 5.28 14.64 9.12
C ALA A 69 4.25 15.10 10.16
N ALA A 70 3.26 14.26 10.47
CA ALA A 70 2.32 14.49 11.55
C ALA A 70 2.98 14.57 12.93
N TRP A 71 3.95 13.68 13.21
CA TRP A 71 4.68 13.68 14.46
C TRP A 71 5.52 14.95 14.65
N HIS A 72 6.17 15.42 13.60
CA HIS A 72 6.99 16.64 13.65
C HIS A 72 6.17 17.94 13.62
N GLY A 73 4.88 17.87 13.28
CA GLY A 73 4.10 19.07 13.00
C GLY A 73 4.61 19.79 11.75
N ALA A 74 5.01 19.04 10.73
CA ALA A 74 5.64 19.56 9.52
C ALA A 74 4.75 20.62 8.82
N GLY A 75 5.41 21.55 8.13
CA GLY A 75 4.73 22.63 7.42
C GLY A 75 3.78 22.12 6.34
N ALA A 76 2.76 22.91 6.02
CA ALA A 76 1.74 22.56 5.02
C ALA A 76 2.36 22.18 3.66
N ALA A 77 3.39 22.91 3.19
CA ALA A 77 4.07 22.61 1.93
C ALA A 77 4.68 21.19 1.89
N THR A 78 5.31 20.75 2.97
CA THR A 78 5.86 19.39 3.07
C THR A 78 4.75 18.35 3.00
N VAL A 79 3.68 18.56 3.77
CA VAL A 79 2.57 17.62 3.86
C VAL A 79 1.81 17.55 2.54
N GLU A 80 1.49 18.70 1.94
CA GLU A 80 0.90 18.80 0.60
C GLU A 80 1.80 18.16 -0.46
N GLY A 81 3.13 18.31 -0.36
CA GLY A 81 4.09 17.68 -1.26
C GLY A 81 4.12 16.15 -1.16
N LEU A 82 3.93 15.58 0.03
CA LEU A 82 3.75 14.13 0.22
C LEU A 82 2.41 13.67 -0.34
N LEU A 83 1.33 14.39 -0.04
CA LEU A 83 -0.02 14.07 -0.50
C LEU A 83 -0.13 14.13 -2.03
N ALA A 84 0.51 15.12 -2.67
CA ALA A 84 0.58 15.25 -4.13
C ALA A 84 1.34 14.10 -4.79
N ARG A 85 2.22 13.42 -4.05
CA ARG A 85 2.92 12.20 -4.49
C ARG A 85 2.13 10.92 -4.25
N GLY A 86 0.94 11.01 -3.66
CA GLY A 86 0.08 9.85 -3.37
C GLY A 86 0.24 9.30 -1.95
N ALA A 87 0.76 10.09 -1.00
CA ALA A 87 0.71 9.70 0.41
C ALA A 87 -0.75 9.51 0.86
N LEU A 88 -1.03 8.36 1.46
CA LEU A 88 -2.36 7.95 1.90
C LEU A 88 -2.62 8.39 3.34
N ARG A 89 -3.75 9.05 3.57
CA ARG A 89 -4.21 9.49 4.91
C ARG A 89 -4.88 8.39 5.71
N THR A 90 -5.43 7.38 5.03
CA THR A 90 -6.13 6.25 5.67
C THR A 90 -5.21 5.24 6.34
N LEU A 91 -3.93 5.16 5.93
CA LEU A 91 -2.97 4.19 6.45
C LEU A 91 -2.81 4.30 7.96
N ARG A 92 -2.65 3.13 8.59
CA ARG A 92 -2.47 3.00 10.02
C ARG A 92 -1.10 2.45 10.34
N MET A 93 -0.46 3.01 11.36
CA MET A 93 0.76 2.43 11.93
C MET A 93 0.42 1.25 12.87
N GLY A 94 1.45 0.58 13.40
CA GLY A 94 1.28 -0.70 14.12
C GLY A 94 0.41 -0.64 15.39
N ASP A 95 0.19 0.54 15.96
CA ASP A 95 -0.71 0.76 17.11
C ASP A 95 -2.14 1.17 16.67
N GLY A 96 -2.38 1.27 15.36
CA GLY A 96 -3.66 1.64 14.77
C GLY A 96 -3.86 3.13 14.52
N GLU A 97 -2.94 4.01 14.94
CA GLU A 97 -3.04 5.46 14.68
C GLU A 97 -2.83 5.78 13.20
N ARG A 98 -3.57 6.76 12.68
CA ARG A 98 -3.29 7.43 11.40
C ARG A 98 -2.44 8.66 11.63
N ALA A 99 -1.88 9.22 10.55
CA ALA A 99 -1.17 10.49 10.59
C ALA A 99 -2.02 11.63 11.21
N ALA A 100 -3.32 11.71 10.91
CA ALA A 100 -4.21 12.70 11.52
C ALA A 100 -4.34 12.53 13.05
N ASP A 101 -4.40 11.29 13.53
CA ASP A 101 -4.53 10.97 14.96
C ASP A 101 -3.26 11.42 15.72
N ILE A 102 -2.08 11.13 15.15
CA ILE A 102 -0.78 11.57 15.69
C ILE A 102 -0.71 13.10 15.77
N ALA A 103 -1.09 13.79 14.69
CA ALA A 103 -1.08 15.25 14.64
C ALA A 103 -2.00 15.85 15.71
N ALA A 104 -3.22 15.30 15.85
CA ALA A 104 -4.17 15.74 16.87
C ALA A 104 -3.65 15.51 18.29
N ARG A 105 -3.15 14.31 18.58
CA ARG A 105 -2.58 13.94 19.89
C ARG A 105 -1.40 14.82 20.30
N ARG A 106 -0.64 15.34 19.33
CA ARG A 106 0.50 16.23 19.55
C ARG A 106 0.15 17.73 19.54
N GLY A 107 -1.13 18.07 19.38
CA GLY A 107 -1.60 19.45 19.38
C GLY A 107 -1.45 20.18 18.04
N HIS A 108 -1.07 19.48 16.96
CA HIS A 108 -0.98 20.02 15.61
C HIS A 108 -2.35 20.04 14.91
N HIS A 109 -3.36 20.67 15.53
CA HIS A 109 -4.76 20.58 15.11
C HIS A 109 -5.03 20.97 13.65
N ARG A 110 -4.40 22.05 13.17
CA ARG A 110 -4.55 22.46 11.75
C ARG A 110 -4.00 21.40 10.78
N LEU A 111 -2.91 20.76 11.17
CA LEU A 111 -2.33 19.67 10.40
C LEU A 111 -3.19 18.41 10.48
N ALA A 112 -3.77 18.11 11.63
CA ALA A 112 -4.71 17.00 11.78
C ALA A 112 -5.92 17.14 10.83
N GLU A 113 -6.47 18.34 10.69
CA GLU A 113 -7.55 18.62 9.72
C GLU A 113 -7.10 18.41 8.27
N LEU A 114 -5.90 18.87 7.90
CA LEU A 114 -5.32 18.66 6.56
C LEU A 114 -5.11 17.16 6.25
N LEU A 115 -4.76 16.39 7.28
CA LEU A 115 -4.47 14.95 7.19
C LEU A 115 -5.72 14.06 7.33
N ARG A 116 -6.90 14.63 7.58
CA ARG A 116 -8.12 13.84 7.74
C ARG A 116 -8.40 13.03 6.47
N PRO A 117 -8.68 11.71 6.57
CA PRO A 117 -8.97 10.87 5.41
C PRO A 117 -10.04 11.45 4.50
N VAL A 118 -9.81 11.36 3.19
CA VAL A 118 -10.75 11.78 2.15
C VAL A 118 -11.32 10.54 1.49
N VAL A 119 -12.49 10.09 1.93
CA VAL A 119 -13.15 8.89 1.40
C VAL A 119 -13.91 9.25 0.13
N ARG A 120 -13.47 8.69 -1.00
CA ARG A 120 -14.07 8.88 -2.33
C ARG A 120 -14.97 7.70 -2.72
N HIS A 121 -14.61 6.51 -2.26
CA HIS A 121 -15.35 5.27 -2.52
C HIS A 121 -15.84 4.69 -1.19
N PRO A 122 -17.02 5.11 -0.71
CA PRO A 122 -17.48 4.73 0.62
C PRO A 122 -17.85 3.24 0.68
N VAL A 123 -17.17 2.51 1.56
CA VAL A 123 -17.47 1.14 1.96
C VAL A 123 -17.67 1.10 3.47
N PRO A 124 -18.74 0.47 3.99
CA PRO A 124 -18.93 0.39 5.43
C PRO A 124 -17.76 -0.29 6.15
N PRO A 125 -17.34 0.16 7.35
CA PRO A 125 -16.18 -0.40 8.04
C PRO A 125 -16.24 -1.91 8.27
N ALA A 126 -17.44 -2.45 8.55
CA ALA A 126 -17.64 -3.89 8.71
C ALA A 126 -17.33 -4.67 7.42
N GLU A 127 -17.63 -4.08 6.26
CA GLU A 127 -17.33 -4.70 4.97
C GLU A 127 -15.88 -4.52 4.56
N ILE A 128 -15.24 -3.39 4.89
CA ILE A 128 -13.80 -3.22 4.72
C ILE A 128 -13.05 -4.36 5.43
N ALA A 129 -13.44 -4.70 6.66
CA ALA A 129 -12.83 -5.80 7.40
C ALA A 129 -13.00 -7.17 6.71
N LEU A 130 -14.21 -7.48 6.22
CA LEU A 130 -14.49 -8.71 5.49
C LEU A 130 -13.73 -8.79 4.17
N LEU A 131 -13.74 -7.71 3.39
CA LEU A 131 -12.98 -7.60 2.13
C LEU A 131 -11.48 -7.76 2.38
N GLN A 132 -10.96 -7.14 3.44
CA GLN A 132 -9.55 -7.25 3.81
C GLN A 132 -9.15 -8.69 4.13
N GLU A 133 -9.96 -9.40 4.93
CA GLU A 133 -9.70 -10.81 5.26
C GLU A 133 -9.69 -11.66 3.99
N HIS A 134 -10.73 -11.53 3.17
CA HIS A 134 -10.87 -12.31 1.94
C HIS A 134 -9.77 -12.01 0.92
N LEU A 135 -9.39 -10.74 0.76
CA LEU A 135 -8.28 -10.32 -0.10
C LEU A 135 -6.96 -10.93 0.36
N ASN A 136 -6.65 -10.84 1.66
CA ASN A 136 -5.43 -11.39 2.24
C ASN A 136 -5.34 -12.91 2.01
N ARG A 137 -6.47 -13.61 2.20
CA ARG A 137 -6.55 -15.06 1.95
C ARG A 137 -6.34 -15.38 0.47
N LEU A 138 -6.96 -14.63 -0.43
CA LEU A 138 -6.81 -14.81 -1.88
C LEU A 138 -5.36 -14.62 -2.33
N ILE A 139 -4.72 -13.52 -1.91
CA ILE A 139 -3.32 -13.22 -2.26
C ILE A 139 -2.40 -14.37 -1.81
N ARG A 140 -2.53 -14.83 -0.56
CA ARG A 140 -1.71 -15.94 -0.04
C ARG A 140 -1.97 -17.24 -0.79
N HIS A 141 -3.24 -17.54 -1.08
CA HIS A 141 -3.62 -18.72 -1.85
C HIS A 141 -3.00 -18.70 -3.26
N ARG A 142 -3.01 -17.55 -3.93
CA ARG A 142 -2.46 -17.39 -5.29
C ARG A 142 -0.94 -17.28 -5.33
N ALA A 143 -0.33 -16.84 -4.24
CA ALA A 143 1.11 -16.79 -4.08
C ALA A 143 1.68 -18.05 -3.39
N ALA A 144 0.90 -19.13 -3.31
CA ALA A 144 1.29 -20.36 -2.63
C ALA A 144 2.53 -21.02 -3.28
N LEU A 145 3.34 -21.65 -2.44
CA LEU A 145 4.52 -22.42 -2.81
C LEU A 145 4.29 -23.90 -2.50
N GLU A 146 5.05 -24.76 -3.18
CA GLU A 146 5.15 -26.17 -2.77
C GLU A 146 5.64 -26.26 -1.32
N GLY A 147 5.02 -27.15 -0.53
CA GLY A 147 5.34 -27.32 0.90
C GLY A 147 4.48 -26.48 1.86
N GLY A 148 3.41 -25.84 1.40
CA GLY A 148 2.36 -25.27 2.26
C GLY A 148 2.63 -23.87 2.82
N SER A 149 3.63 -23.16 2.27
CA SER A 149 3.88 -21.73 2.52
C SER A 149 3.43 -20.88 1.32
N ASP A 150 3.64 -19.57 1.39
CA ASP A 150 3.35 -18.63 0.30
C ASP A 150 4.43 -17.53 0.21
N LEU A 151 4.57 -16.89 -0.96
CA LEU A 151 5.57 -15.85 -1.18
C LEU A 151 5.36 -14.64 -0.26
N ALA A 152 4.12 -14.27 0.07
CA ALA A 152 3.87 -13.15 0.96
C ALA A 152 4.34 -13.45 2.39
N THR A 153 4.14 -14.67 2.88
CA THR A 153 4.72 -15.14 4.16
C THR A 153 6.24 -15.20 4.10
N ARG A 154 6.82 -15.77 3.03
CA ARG A 154 8.27 -15.91 2.87
C ARG A 154 9.00 -14.56 2.89
N HIS A 155 8.42 -13.56 2.24
CA HIS A 155 8.97 -12.22 2.15
C HIS A 155 8.44 -11.25 3.23
N ALA A 156 7.64 -11.76 4.17
CA ALA A 156 6.97 -10.97 5.21
C ALA A 156 6.24 -9.72 4.66
N LEU A 157 5.58 -9.86 3.50
CA LEU A 157 5.01 -8.71 2.78
C LEU A 157 3.91 -8.02 3.59
N TRP A 158 3.91 -6.69 3.53
CA TRP A 158 2.79 -5.87 3.94
C TRP A 158 1.75 -5.87 2.82
N LEU A 159 0.63 -6.56 3.07
CA LEU A 159 -0.42 -6.75 2.07
C LEU A 159 -1.25 -5.46 1.87
N PRO A 160 -1.81 -5.23 0.66
CA PRO A 160 -2.67 -4.08 0.37
C PRO A 160 -3.83 -3.89 1.34
N GLU A 161 -4.03 -2.66 1.79
CA GLU A 161 -5.15 -2.29 2.66
C GLU A 161 -6.37 -1.84 1.84
N VAL A 162 -7.52 -2.45 2.08
CA VAL A 162 -8.78 -2.11 1.37
C VAL A 162 -9.20 -0.67 1.66
N GLU A 163 -8.99 -0.19 2.90
CA GLU A 163 -9.32 1.19 3.26
C GLU A 163 -8.51 2.22 2.45
N ALA A 164 -7.28 1.89 2.02
CA ALA A 164 -6.48 2.75 1.18
C ALA A 164 -7.10 2.98 -0.21
N LEU A 165 -7.74 1.97 -0.79
CA LEU A 165 -8.43 2.08 -2.08
C LEU A 165 -9.58 3.09 -2.03
N THR A 166 -10.18 3.29 -0.84
CA THR A 166 -11.28 4.22 -0.68
C THR A 166 -10.88 5.69 -0.82
N GLU A 167 -9.59 6.01 -0.68
CA GLU A 167 -9.04 7.38 -0.76
C GLU A 167 -8.57 7.77 -2.18
N LEU A 168 -8.31 6.78 -3.04
CA LEU A 168 -7.77 7.01 -4.38
C LEU A 168 -8.82 7.64 -5.31
N ASP A 169 -8.39 8.52 -6.23
CA ASP A 169 -9.26 9.06 -7.29
C ASP A 169 -9.73 7.97 -8.27
N HIS A 170 -8.85 7.00 -8.50
CA HIS A 170 -9.13 5.76 -9.21
C HIS A 170 -8.79 4.62 -8.25
N PRO A 171 -9.78 3.84 -7.78
CA PRO A 171 -9.61 2.93 -6.66
C PRO A 171 -8.96 1.61 -7.10
N VAL A 172 -7.79 1.72 -7.72
CA VAL A 172 -6.98 0.63 -8.25
C VAL A 172 -5.55 0.72 -7.71
N CYS A 173 -5.00 -0.40 -7.26
CA CYS A 173 -3.59 -0.52 -6.95
C CYS A 173 -2.94 -1.73 -7.61
N TRP A 174 -1.64 -1.61 -7.88
CA TRP A 174 -0.78 -2.70 -8.31
C TRP A 174 0.07 -3.15 -7.13
N PHE A 175 -0.01 -4.45 -6.80
CA PHE A 175 0.75 -5.08 -5.73
C PHE A 175 1.77 -6.07 -6.32
N PRO A 176 3.03 -5.67 -6.52
CA PRO A 176 4.07 -6.58 -6.99
C PRO A 176 4.46 -7.58 -5.90
N VAL A 177 4.68 -8.85 -6.30
CA VAL A 177 5.10 -9.91 -5.37
C VAL A 177 6.49 -10.44 -5.77
N PRO A 178 7.53 -10.22 -4.94
CA PRO A 178 8.86 -10.79 -5.18
C PRO A 178 8.80 -12.30 -5.38
N GLY A 179 9.48 -12.80 -6.42
CA GLY A 179 9.49 -14.22 -6.78
C GLY A 179 8.29 -14.70 -7.60
N MET A 180 7.20 -13.92 -7.70
CA MET A 180 6.03 -14.25 -8.53
C MET A 180 6.22 -13.86 -10.01
N TYR A 181 7.20 -13.00 -10.31
CA TYR A 181 7.42 -12.41 -11.65
C TYR A 181 6.14 -11.74 -12.19
N GLY A 182 5.44 -11.03 -11.29
CA GLY A 182 4.16 -10.39 -11.50
C GLY A 182 3.59 -9.92 -10.16
N GLY A 183 2.28 -9.99 -10.01
CA GLY A 183 1.59 -9.42 -8.87
C GLY A 183 0.08 -9.42 -9.04
N PHE A 184 -0.57 -8.51 -8.31
CA PHE A 184 -2.03 -8.38 -8.29
C PHE A 184 -2.44 -6.96 -8.65
N GLN A 185 -3.33 -6.81 -9.62
CA GLN A 185 -4.09 -5.58 -9.79
C GLN A 185 -5.37 -5.70 -8.98
N ILE A 186 -5.61 -4.77 -8.06
CA ILE A 186 -6.75 -4.80 -7.13
C ILE A 186 -7.56 -3.54 -7.37
N THR A 187 -8.80 -3.71 -7.83
CA THR A 187 -9.73 -2.62 -8.11
C THR A 187 -10.94 -2.72 -7.20
N LEU A 188 -11.25 -1.67 -6.45
CA LEU A 188 -12.50 -1.56 -5.71
C LEU A 188 -13.59 -1.00 -6.62
N ASP A 189 -14.62 -1.80 -6.87
CA ASP A 189 -15.81 -1.44 -7.64
C ASP A 189 -17.05 -1.50 -6.74
N GLY A 190 -17.56 -0.31 -6.39
CA GLY A 190 -18.62 -0.18 -5.40
C GLY A 190 -18.21 -0.72 -4.03
N ARG A 191 -18.63 -1.95 -3.71
CA ARG A 191 -18.41 -2.64 -2.42
C ARG A 191 -17.76 -4.01 -2.59
N GLU A 192 -17.19 -4.27 -3.76
CA GLU A 192 -16.50 -5.51 -4.11
C GLU A 192 -15.10 -5.19 -4.67
N LEU A 193 -14.18 -6.16 -4.62
CA LEU A 193 -12.90 -6.05 -5.30
C LEU A 193 -12.86 -6.96 -6.52
N THR A 194 -12.34 -6.43 -7.62
CA THR A 194 -11.83 -7.23 -8.75
C THR A 194 -10.33 -7.37 -8.58
N VAL A 195 -9.83 -8.61 -8.59
CA VAL A 195 -8.43 -8.93 -8.35
C VAL A 195 -7.88 -9.73 -9.53
N ASP A 196 -7.03 -9.10 -10.34
CA ASP A 196 -6.37 -9.75 -11.47
C ASP A 196 -4.97 -10.21 -11.05
N SER A 197 -4.70 -11.51 -11.10
CA SER A 197 -3.38 -12.07 -10.78
C SER A 197 -2.57 -12.34 -12.06
N TRP A 198 -1.30 -11.92 -12.07
CA TRP A 198 -0.39 -12.07 -13.21
C TRP A 198 0.88 -12.84 -12.81
N ILE A 199 1.21 -13.92 -13.53
CA ILE A 199 2.45 -14.72 -13.33
C ILE A 199 3.12 -14.96 -14.69
N ARG A 200 4.34 -14.46 -14.90
CA ARG A 200 5.05 -14.60 -16.20
C ARG A 200 5.63 -15.99 -16.50
N VAL A 201 5.81 -16.87 -15.51
CA VAL A 201 6.65 -18.08 -15.67
C VAL A 201 5.92 -19.26 -16.32
N ILE A 202 4.58 -19.24 -16.41
CA ILE A 202 3.80 -20.37 -16.94
C ILE A 202 2.72 -19.84 -17.89
N GLY A 203 3.06 -19.59 -19.16
CA GLY A 203 2.12 -19.33 -20.28
C GLY A 203 0.82 -18.61 -19.89
N GLY A 204 0.95 -17.46 -19.21
CA GLY A 204 -0.01 -16.91 -18.25
C GLY A 204 -1.48 -16.96 -18.65
N SER A 205 -2.31 -17.59 -17.82
CA SER A 205 -3.72 -17.23 -17.75
C SER A 205 -3.85 -16.06 -16.79
N GLU A 206 -4.19 -14.89 -17.33
CA GLU A 206 -4.78 -13.81 -16.55
C GLU A 206 -6.01 -14.39 -15.85
N ARG A 207 -6.06 -14.30 -14.52
CA ARG A 207 -7.18 -14.81 -13.74
C ARG A 207 -7.74 -13.69 -12.90
N THR A 208 -9.02 -13.42 -13.13
CA THR A 208 -9.79 -12.39 -12.42
C THR A 208 -10.64 -13.04 -11.35
N ASP A 209 -10.49 -12.60 -10.11
CA ASP A 209 -11.30 -13.07 -8.98
C ASP A 209 -12.12 -11.91 -8.42
N ARG A 210 -13.33 -12.22 -7.94
CA ARG A 210 -14.17 -11.25 -7.24
C ARG A 210 -14.14 -11.50 -5.74
N VAL A 211 -13.77 -10.48 -4.98
CA VAL A 211 -13.80 -10.49 -3.52
C VAL A 211 -15.00 -9.69 -3.05
N THR A 212 -15.89 -10.33 -2.30
CA THR A 212 -17.12 -9.72 -1.77
C THR A 212 -17.16 -9.86 -0.25
N PRO A 213 -18.03 -9.13 0.47
CA PRO A 213 -18.22 -9.35 1.90
C PRO A 213 -18.70 -10.78 2.24
N ALA A 214 -19.34 -11.48 1.29
CA ALA A 214 -19.83 -12.85 1.48
C ALA A 214 -18.77 -13.93 1.17
N GLY A 215 -17.63 -13.57 0.58
CA GLY A 215 -16.56 -14.50 0.19
C GLY A 215 -15.93 -14.19 -1.15
N VAL A 216 -15.06 -15.09 -1.61
CA VAL A 216 -14.35 -14.99 -2.89
C VAL A 216 -15.05 -15.85 -3.94
N ARG A 217 -15.34 -15.26 -5.10
CA ARG A 217 -15.81 -15.98 -6.29
C ARG A 217 -14.66 -16.08 -7.27
N LEU A 218 -14.20 -17.31 -7.49
CA LEU A 218 -13.09 -17.58 -8.40
C LEU A 218 -13.64 -17.67 -9.83
N GLN A 219 -13.19 -16.81 -10.72
CA GLN A 219 -13.48 -16.92 -12.15
C GLN A 219 -12.20 -17.39 -12.84
N GLU A 220 -12.29 -18.30 -13.80
CA GLU A 220 -11.15 -18.63 -14.67
C GLU A 220 -11.15 -17.61 -15.81
N GLY A 221 -9.97 -17.07 -16.16
CA GLY A 221 -9.86 -16.18 -17.30
C GLY A 221 -10.19 -16.93 -18.59
N GLU A 222 -10.89 -16.27 -19.51
CA GLU A 222 -11.02 -16.81 -20.85
C GLU A 222 -9.63 -16.93 -21.49
N PRO A 223 -9.33 -18.03 -22.20
CA PRO A 223 -8.09 -18.11 -22.96
C PRO A 223 -8.07 -16.97 -23.98
N LEU A 224 -7.01 -16.16 -23.96
CA LEU A 224 -6.71 -15.21 -25.03
C LEU A 224 -6.64 -16.02 -26.35
N LEU A 225 -7.63 -15.80 -27.23
CA LEU A 225 -7.67 -16.34 -28.61
C LEU A 225 -6.55 -15.75 -29.47
#